data_AF-A0A3D1RZ47-F1
#
_entry.id   AF-A0A3D1RZ47-F1
#
_cell.length_a   1.000
_cell.length_b   1.000
_cell.length_c   1.000
_cell.angle_alpha   90.00
_cell.angle_beta   90.00
_cell.angle_gamma   90.00
#
_symmetry.space_group_name_H-M   'P 1'
#
loop_
_entity.id
_entity.type
_entity.pdbx_description
1 polymer ?
#
loop_
_entity_poly.entity_id
_entity_poly.type
_entity_poly.pdbx_seq_one_letter_code
_entity_poly.pdbx_strand_id
1 'polypeptide(L)' 'EAIRLASRRGELVALARSDEGLRPGEVFVPFCYQEAAANLLTNAALDPFGKIAEVKYCAVRVSAA' A
#
# COMPACT_ATOMS: atom_id res chain seq x y z
N GLU A 1 -0.46 -11.10 11.71
CA GLU A 1 0.63 -11.97 11.18
C GLU A 1 1.44 -11.23 10.12
N ALA A 2 2.65 -11.68 9.79
CA ALA A 2 3.43 -11.06 8.72
C ALA A 2 2.86 -11.43 7.35
N ILE A 3 2.56 -10.42 6.53
CA ILE A 3 2.06 -10.59 5.17
C ILE A 3 2.96 -9.83 4.19
N ARG A 4 2.99 -10.30 2.94
CA ARG A 4 3.62 -9.62 1.83
C ARG A 4 2.57 -8.89 1.00
N LEU A 5 2.86 -7.62 0.69
CA LEU A 5 2.12 -6.81 -0.26
C LEU A 5 3.02 -6.55 -1.47
N ALA A 6 2.59 -6.98 -2.65
CA ALA A 6 3.33 -6.78 -3.89
C ALA A 6 2.50 -5.99 -4.92
N SER A 7 3.12 -5.02 -5.57
CA SER A 7 2.56 -4.30 -6.72
C SER A 7 3.50 -4.44 -7.92
N ARG A 8 3.12 -3.85 -9.05
CA ARG A 8 4.01 -3.75 -10.22
C ARG A 8 5.28 -2.92 -9.98
N ARG A 9 5.36 -2.16 -8.89
CA ARG A 9 6.45 -1.21 -8.61
C ARG A 9 7.41 -1.71 -7.54
N GLY A 10 6.99 -2.66 -6.72
CA GLY A 10 7.77 -3.15 -5.60
C GLY A 10 6.93 -3.99 -4.67
N GLU A 11 7.52 -4.32 -3.53
CA GLU A 11 6.88 -5.10 -2.49
C GLU A 11 7.35 -4.65 -1.11
N LEU A 12 6.55 -4.97 -0.11
CA LEU A 12 6.91 -4.81 1.30
C LEU A 12 6.33 -5.95 2.13
N VAL A 13 6.91 -6.16 3.30
CA VAL A 13 6.40 -7.09 4.31
C VAL A 13 6.02 -6.29 5.55
N ALA A 14 4.85 -6.57 6.11
CA ALA A 14 4.36 -5.89 7.31
C ALA A 14 3.48 -6.82 8.15
N LEU A 15 3.33 -6.48 9.43
CA LEU A 15 2.32 -7.13 10.28
C LEU A 15 0.93 -6.61 9.92
N ALA A 16 0.01 -7.54 9.69
CA ALA A 16 -1.40 -7.26 9.46
C ALA A 16 -2.26 -7.57 10.69
N ARG A 17 -3.34 -6.79 10.82
CA ARG A 17 -4.47 -7.00 11.72
C ARG A 17 -5.77 -6.89 10.91
N SER A 18 -6.80 -7.62 11.31
CA SER A 18 -8.16 -7.43 10.78
C SER A 18 -8.73 -6.09 11.25
N ASP A 19 -9.49 -5.43 10.39
CA ASP A 19 -10.20 -4.18 10.71
C ASP A 19 -11.59 -4.22 10.06
N GLU A 20 -12.65 -4.19 10.88
CA GLU A 20 -14.04 -4.25 10.41
C GLU A 20 -14.50 -2.96 9.72
N GLY A 21 -13.75 -1.86 9.86
CA GLY A 21 -14.01 -0.62 9.14
C GLY A 21 -13.57 -0.67 7.67
N LEU A 22 -12.80 -1.67 7.25
CA LEU A 22 -12.37 -1.84 5.86
C LEU A 22 -13.37 -2.67 5.07
N ARG A 23 -13.60 -2.27 3.81
CA ARG A 23 -14.43 -3.05 2.91
C ARG A 23 -13.66 -4.27 2.37
N PRO A 24 -14.34 -5.39 2.07
CA PRO A 24 -13.70 -6.51 1.40
C PRO A 24 -12.99 -6.09 0.12
N GLY A 25 -11.73 -6.50 -0.03
CA GLY A 25 -10.87 -6.13 -1.17
C GLY A 25 -10.04 -4.87 -0.97
N GLU A 26 -10.18 -4.17 0.16
CA GLU A 26 -9.35 -3.01 0.49
C GLU A 26 -8.28 -3.35 1.54
N VAL A 27 -7.15 -2.66 1.44
CA VAL A 27 -6.06 -2.71 2.44
C VAL A 27 -5.65 -1.28 2.75
N PHE A 28 -5.42 -1.00 4.02
CA PHE A 28 -4.84 0.26 4.47
C PHE A 28 -3.38 0.05 4.91
N VAL A 29 -2.47 0.88 4.39
CA VAL A 29 -1.05 0.85 4.75
C VAL A 29 -0.60 2.27 5.17
N PRO A 30 -0.14 2.47 6.41
CA PRO A 30 0.44 3.74 6.83
C PRO A 30 1.79 3.99 6.14
N PHE A 31 2.15 5.25 5.92
CA PHE A 31 3.37 5.64 5.19
C PHE A 31 4.49 6.21 6.08
N CYS A 32 4.35 6.09 7.40
CA CYS A 32 5.29 6.63 8.38
C CYS A 32 6.39 5.65 8.83
N TYR A 33 6.44 4.44 8.27
CA TYR A 33 7.41 3.39 8.63
C TYR A 33 8.41 3.19 7.49
N GLN A 34 9.71 3.27 7.79
CA GLN A 34 10.76 3.14 6.79
C GLN A 34 10.97 1.67 6.38
N GLU A 35 10.89 0.77 7.34
CA GLU A 35 11.04 -0.68 7.20
C GLU A 35 9.96 -1.32 6.31
N ALA A 36 8.80 -0.67 6.21
CA ALA A 36 7.65 -1.10 5.42
C ALA A 36 7.02 0.10 4.68
N ALA A 37 7.84 0.82 3.92
CA ALA A 37 7.43 2.07 3.28
C ALA A 37 6.37 1.84 2.18
N ALA A 38 5.14 2.31 2.43
CA ALA A 38 4.03 2.22 1.47
C ALA A 38 4.35 2.83 0.09
N ASN A 39 5.22 3.85 0.07
CA ASN A 39 5.63 4.52 -1.15
C ASN A 39 6.47 3.65 -2.11
N LEU A 40 6.93 2.48 -1.67
CA LEU A 40 7.51 1.46 -2.56
C LEU A 40 6.47 0.86 -3.51
N LEU A 41 5.18 0.92 -3.14
CA LEU A 41 4.08 0.34 -3.93
C LEU A 41 3.37 1.39 -4.82
N THR A 42 3.26 2.63 -4.33
CA THR A 42 2.41 3.69 -4.89
C THR A 42 3.00 4.38 -6.11
N ASN A 43 2.20 5.21 -6.77
CA ASN A 43 2.56 5.88 -8.02
C ASN A 43 3.03 7.31 -7.76
N ALA A 44 4.23 7.65 -8.22
CA ALA A 44 4.74 9.02 -8.15
C ALA A 44 4.17 9.96 -9.24
N ALA A 45 3.33 9.44 -10.15
CA ALA A 45 2.65 10.26 -11.15
C ALA A 45 1.79 11.32 -10.48
N LEU A 46 1.97 12.57 -10.91
CA LEU A 46 1.26 13.72 -10.38
C LEU A 46 0.01 14.00 -11.20
N ASP A 47 -1.07 14.38 -10.51
CA ASP A 47 -2.23 14.97 -11.17
C ASP A 47 -1.82 16.20 -12.02
N PRO A 48 -2.30 16.33 -13.27
CA PRO A 48 -1.86 17.40 -14.17
C PRO A 48 -2.16 18.82 -13.67
N PHE A 49 -3.16 19.00 -12.81
CA PHE A 49 -3.58 20.30 -12.30
C PHE A 49 -3.12 20.53 -10.86
N GLY A 50 -3.51 19.63 -9.95
CA GLY A 50 -3.26 19.73 -8.51
C GLY A 50 -1.85 19.35 -8.09
N LYS A 51 -1.06 18.70 -8.96
CA LYS A 51 0.34 18.30 -8.70
C LYS A 51 0.51 17.42 -7.46
N ILE A 52 -0.51 16.62 -7.13
CA ILE A 52 -0.48 15.66 -6.03
C ILE A 52 -0.30 14.25 -6.59
N ALA A 53 0.49 13.43 -5.90
CA ALA A 53 0.73 12.03 -6.28
C ALA A 53 -0.47 11.11 -5.97
N GLU A 54 -0.65 10.09 -6.79
CA GLU A 54 -1.65 9.03 -6.59
C GLU A 54 -1.20 8.05 -5.49
N VAL A 55 -1.44 8.43 -4.23
CA VAL A 55 -1.04 7.64 -3.04
C VAL A 55 -2.19 6.90 -2.36
N LYS A 56 -3.45 7.19 -2.73
CA LYS A 56 -4.64 6.58 -2.10
C LYS A 56 -5.18 5.36 -2.86
N TYR A 57 -4.57 5.00 -3.99
CA TYR A 57 -4.99 3.87 -4.81
C TYR A 57 -3.78 3.14 -5.35
N CYS A 58 -3.70 1.83 -5.11
CA CYS A 58 -2.66 0.98 -5.66
C CYS A 58 -3.15 -0.46 -5.70
N ALA A 59 -3.17 -1.06 -6.89
CA ALA A 59 -3.42 -2.49 -7.02
C ALA A 59 -2.27 -3.27 -6.38
N VAL A 60 -2.60 -4.18 -5.46
CA VAL A 60 -1.65 -5.03 -4.75
C VAL A 60 -2.12 -6.47 -4.76
N ARG A 61 -1.18 -7.40 -4.68
CA ARG A 61 -1.39 -8.80 -4.35
C ARG A 61 -0.98 -9.02 -2.90
N VAL A 62 -1.83 -9.72 -2.15
CA VAL A 62 -1.57 -10.12 -0.76
C VAL A 62 -1.19 -11.60 -0.74
N SER A 63 -0.15 -11.95 0.01
CA SER A 63 0.22 -13.34 0.28
C SER A 63 0.81 -13.49 1.68
N ALA A 64 0.90 -14.72 2.19
CA ALA A 64 1.75 -15.01 3.35
C ALA A 64 3.20 -14.55 3.07
N ALA A 65 3.87 -14.04 4.10
CA ALA A 65 5.23 -13.52 4.01
C ALA A 65 6.28 -14.62 3.91
#